data_AF-A0A1A8JX57-F1
#
_entry.id   AF-A0A1A8JX57-F1
#
_cell.length_a   1.000
_cell.length_b   1.000
_cell.length_c   1.000
_cell.angle_alpha   90.00
_cell.angle_beta   90.00
_cell.angle_gamma   90.00
#
_symmetry.space_group_name_H-M   'P 1'
#
loop_
_entity.id
_entity.type
_entity.pdbx_description
1 polymer ?
#
loop_
_entity_poly.entity_id
_entity_poly.type
_entity_poly.pdbx_seq_one_letter_code
_entity_poly.pdbx_strand_id
1 'polypeptide(L)'
;HDVPYHDYFYTLNRYMLTRVAKNKCRLRISTELRYRKQPWGLVKGFIEKNFWSGLEENFRHLGVELSKMEEIMMEAHQLSPKAN
;
A
#
# COMPACT_ATOMS: atom_id res chain seq x y z
N HIS A 1 -9.23 16.41 -5.97
CA HIS A 1 -10.58 16.25 -6.54
C HIS A 1 -10.53 16.33 -8.08
N ASP A 2 -9.36 16.09 -8.68
CA ASP A 2 -9.04 16.62 -10.01
C ASP A 2 -8.85 15.50 -11.04
N VAL A 3 -9.29 14.30 -10.69
CA VAL A 3 -9.30 13.13 -11.58
C VAL A 3 -10.71 12.95 -12.15
N PRO A 4 -10.85 12.47 -13.40
CA PRO A 4 -12.15 12.15 -13.96
C PRO A 4 -12.93 11.21 -13.05
N TYR A 5 -14.24 11.47 -12.89
CA TYR A 5 -15.15 10.65 -12.09
C TYR A 5 -14.82 10.56 -10.60
N HIS A 6 -14.08 11.52 -10.03
CA HIS A 6 -13.73 11.53 -8.60
C HIS A 6 -14.94 11.50 -7.64
N ASP A 7 -16.14 11.83 -8.11
CA ASP A 7 -17.39 11.77 -7.36
C ASP A 7 -18.09 10.39 -7.45
N TYR A 8 -17.65 9.52 -8.36
CA TYR A 8 -18.21 8.18 -8.58
C TYR A 8 -17.64 7.14 -7.64
N PHE A 9 -16.37 7.27 -7.25
CA PHE A 9 -15.66 6.23 -6.53
C PHE A 9 -14.72 6.79 -5.47
N TYR A 10 -14.28 5.90 -4.58
CA TYR A 10 -13.21 6.18 -3.63
C TYR A 10 -12.44 4.90 -3.33
N THR A 11 -11.23 5.08 -2.83
CA THR A 11 -10.36 4.00 -2.38
C THR A 11 -10.54 3.79 -0.89
N LEU A 12 -10.67 2.54 -0.45
CA LEU A 12 -10.55 2.16 0.95
C LEU A 12 -9.33 1.26 1.12
N ASN A 13 -8.32 1.77 1.83
CA ASN A 13 -7.11 1.01 2.17
C ASN A 13 -7.15 0.60 3.64
N ARG A 14 -6.84 -0.66 3.93
CA ARG A 14 -6.69 -1.17 5.29
C ARG A 14 -5.27 -1.69 5.46
N TYR A 15 -4.53 -1.08 6.38
CA TYR A 15 -3.18 -1.45 6.76
C TYR A 15 -3.22 -2.18 8.10
N MET A 16 -2.60 -3.34 8.17
CA MET A 16 -2.52 -4.16 9.37
C MET A 16 -1.08 -4.53 9.64
N LEU A 17 -0.58 -4.11 10.80
CA LEU A 17 0.74 -4.46 11.28
C LEU A 17 0.60 -5.46 12.42
N THR A 18 1.15 -6.65 12.25
CA THR A 18 1.16 -7.69 13.29
C THR A 18 2.60 -8.00 13.68
N ARG A 19 2.91 -7.98 14.98
CA ARG A 19 4.24 -8.37 15.46
C ARG A 19 4.48 -9.85 15.15
N VAL A 20 5.69 -10.18 14.69
CA VAL A 20 6.12 -11.55 14.39
C VAL A 20 7.25 -11.98 15.34
N ALA A 21 8.19 -11.10 15.64
CA ALA A 21 9.27 -11.33 16.59
C ALA A 21 9.79 -10.00 17.17
N LYS A 22 10.90 -10.02 17.93
CA LYS A 22 11.63 -8.80 18.27
C LYS A 22 12.13 -8.16 16.97
N ASN A 23 11.87 -6.86 16.79
CA ASN A 23 12.26 -6.09 15.60
C ASN A 23 11.73 -6.65 14.26
N LYS A 24 10.68 -7.49 14.28
CA LYS A 24 10.08 -8.07 13.07
C LYS A 24 8.57 -8.00 13.14
N CYS A 25 7.95 -7.53 12.07
CA CYS A 25 6.52 -7.46 11.92
C CYS A 25 6.09 -7.98 10.54
N ARG A 26 4.81 -8.21 10.37
CA ARG A 26 4.18 -8.50 9.08
C ARG A 26 3.22 -7.35 8.79
N LEU A 27 3.43 -6.68 7.66
CA LEU A 27 2.50 -5.72 7.10
C LEU A 27 1.57 -6.46 6.12
N ARG A 28 0.26 -6.31 6.30
CA ARG A 28 -0.76 -6.74 5.35
C ARG A 28 -1.55 -5.52 4.92
N ILE A 29 -1.75 -5.38 3.62
CA ILE A 29 -2.52 -4.27 3.05
C ILE A 29 -3.63 -4.86 2.19
N SER A 30 -4.86 -4.41 2.40
CA SER A 30 -6.00 -4.75 1.56
C SER A 30 -6.65 -3.47 1.06
N THR A 31 -7.02 -3.45 -0.22
CA THR A 31 -7.57 -2.27 -0.87
C THR A 31 -8.86 -2.62 -1.58
N GLU A 32 -9.83 -1.72 -1.49
CA GLU A 32 -11.13 -1.85 -2.13
C GLU A 32 -11.45 -0.61 -2.95
N LEU A 33 -11.91 -0.83 -4.19
CA LEU A 33 -12.56 0.18 -5.01
C LEU A 33 -14.05 0.21 -4.65
N ARG A 34 -14.53 1.34 -4.14
CA ARG A 34 -15.94 1.51 -3.74
C ARG A 34 -16.61 2.56 -4.60
N TYR A 35 -17.78 2.22 -5.14
CA TYR A 35 -18.60 3.13 -5.94
C TYR A 35 -19.67 3.81 -5.08
N ARG A 36 -19.73 5.14 -5.15
CA ARG A 36 -20.81 5.97 -4.56
C ARG A 36 -22.01 6.09 -5.50
N LYS A 37 -21.75 6.03 -6.81
CA LYS A 37 -22.74 6.04 -7.89
C LYS A 37 -22.44 4.87 -8.79
N GLN A 38 -23.45 4.21 -9.35
CA GLN A 38 -23.25 3.10 -10.27
C GLN A 38 -22.74 3.63 -11.63
N PRO A 39 -21.48 3.39 -12.03
CA PRO A 39 -21.04 3.74 -13.37
C PRO A 39 -21.60 2.78 -14.42
N TRP A 40 -21.81 3.30 -15.62
CA TRP A 40 -22.10 2.51 -16.82
C TRP A 40 -20.83 1.81 -17.31
N GLY A 41 -20.99 0.72 -18.08
CA GLY A 41 -19.93 -0.26 -18.34
C GLY A 41 -18.58 0.32 -18.81
N LEU A 42 -18.60 1.27 -19.75
CA LEU A 42 -17.37 1.87 -20.28
C LEU A 42 -16.62 2.71 -19.22
N VAL A 43 -17.35 3.54 -18.47
CA VAL A 43 -16.77 4.33 -17.38
C VAL A 43 -16.30 3.45 -16.24
N LYS A 44 -17.05 2.39 -15.92
CA LYS A 44 -16.65 1.39 -14.92
C LYS A 44 -15.31 0.75 -15.29
N GLY A 45 -15.18 0.28 -16.54
CA GLY A 45 -13.94 -0.33 -17.04
C GLY A 45 -12.76 0.65 -17.05
N PHE A 46 -13.00 1.91 -17.41
CA PHE A 46 -11.98 2.95 -17.34
C PHE A 46 -11.50 3.19 -15.89
N ILE A 47 -12.42 3.35 -14.94
CA ILE A 47 -12.10 3.54 -13.52
C ILE A 47 -11.32 2.33 -12.99
N GLU A 48 -11.79 1.11 -13.23
CA GLU A 48 -11.15 -0.12 -12.74
C GLU A 48 -9.74 -0.28 -13.27
N LYS A 49 -9.54 -0.10 -14.59
CA LYS A 49 -8.21 -0.25 -15.19
C LYS A 49 -7.20 0.70 -14.55
N ASN A 50 -7.53 1.99 -14.45
CA ASN A 50 -6.62 2.99 -13.89
C ASN A 50 -6.41 2.81 -12.39
N PHE A 51 -7.47 2.43 -11.67
CA PHE A 51 -7.41 2.17 -10.23
C PHE A 51 -6.43 1.02 -9.93
N TRP A 52 -6.62 -0.13 -10.57
CA TRP A 52 -5.79 -1.30 -10.31
C TRP A 52 -4.34 -1.10 -10.76
N SER A 53 -4.12 -0.48 -11.92
CA SER A 53 -2.75 -0.19 -12.38
C SER A 53 -2.02 0.77 -11.45
N GLY A 54 -2.67 1.85 -11.02
CA GLY A 54 -2.08 2.81 -10.09
C GLY A 54 -1.82 2.20 -8.71
N LEU A 55 -2.70 1.29 -8.26
CA LEU A 55 -2.55 0.61 -7.00
C LEU A 55 -1.38 -0.38 -7.00
N GLU A 56 -1.26 -1.17 -8.06
CA GLU A 56 -0.16 -2.12 -8.25
C GLU A 56 1.18 -1.40 -8.26
N GLU A 57 1.29 -0.30 -9.02
CA GLU A 57 2.50 0.51 -9.05
C GLU A 57 2.83 1.06 -7.65
N ASN A 58 1.86 1.70 -6.98
CA ASN A 58 2.06 2.26 -5.64
C ASN A 58 2.54 1.22 -4.62
N PHE A 59 1.94 0.03 -4.56
CA PHE A 59 2.36 -1.00 -3.60
C PHE A 59 3.66 -1.70 -3.99
N ARG A 60 3.97 -1.83 -5.28
CA ARG A 60 5.29 -2.27 -5.73
C ARG A 60 6.38 -1.33 -5.24
N HIS A 61 6.18 -0.02 -5.41
CA HIS A 61 7.10 0.99 -4.89
C HIS A 61 7.21 0.95 -3.37
N LEU A 62 6.08 0.86 -2.65
CA LEU A 62 6.08 0.73 -1.19
C LEU A 62 6.87 -0.49 -0.72
N GLY A 63 6.72 -1.64 -1.40
CA GLY A 63 7.48 -2.85 -1.07
C GLY A 63 8.98 -2.65 -1.19
N VAL A 64 9.44 -2.02 -2.28
CA VAL A 64 10.86 -1.72 -2.52
C VAL A 64 11.42 -0.81 -1.42
N GLU A 65 10.73 0.28 -1.09
CA GLU A 65 11.22 1.23 -0.08
C GLU A 65 11.21 0.63 1.34
N LEU A 66 10.22 -0.21 1.67
CA LEU A 66 10.20 -0.92 2.95
C LEU A 66 11.33 -1.94 3.06
N SER A 67 11.69 -2.65 1.99
CA SER A 67 12.82 -3.58 2.00
C SER A 67 14.15 -2.86 2.19
N LYS A 68 14.38 -1.74 1.49
CA LYS A 68 15.57 -0.90 1.72
C LYS A 68 15.66 -0.41 3.16
N MET A 69 14.53 0.01 3.73
CA MET A 69 14.50 0.46 5.12
C MET A 69 14.76 -0.68 6.10
N GLU A 70 14.28 -1.89 5.83
CA GLU A 70 14.61 -3.09 6.62
C GLU A 70 16.11 -3.38 6.62
N GLU A 71 16.78 -3.29 5.47
CA GLU A 71 18.23 -3.46 5.34
C GLU A 71 19.00 -2.45 6.20
N ILE A 72 18.68 -1.16 6.08
CA ILE A 72 19.31 -0.08 6.88
C ILE A 72 19.12 -0.31 8.38
N MET A 73 17.92 -0.72 8.81
CA MET A 73 17.63 -0.99 10.22
C MET A 73 18.40 -2.21 10.74
N MET A 74 18.57 -3.25 9.92
CA MET A 74 19.36 -4.44 10.26
C MET A 74 20.84 -4.09 10.41
N GLU A 75 21.40 -3.27 9.52
CA GLU A 75 22.79 -2.79 9.60
C GLU A 75 23.02 -1.94 10.87
N ALA A 76 22.12 -0.98 11.15
CA ALA A 76 22.19 -0.17 12.35
C ALA A 76 22.12 -1.01 13.64
N HIS A 77 21.34 -2.10 13.64
CA HIS A 77 21.26 -3.00 14.78
C HIS A 77 22.55 -3.80 15.00
N GLN A 78 23.26 -4.19 13.93
CA GLN A 78 24.55 -4.87 14.02
C GLN A 78 25.66 -3.95 14.57
N LEU A 79 25.56 -2.65 14.32
CA LEU A 79 26.51 -1.64 14.78
C LEU A 79 26.27 -1.18 16.23
N SER A 80 25.14 -1.55 16.84
CA SER A 80 24.87 -1.25 18.25
C SER A 80 25.80 -2.07 19.15
N PRO A 81 26.63 -1.45 20.01
CA PRO A 81 27.49 -2.18 20.94
C PRO A 81 26.62 -3.09 21.81
N LYS A 82 27.04 -4.34 22.01
CA LYS A 82 26.45 -5.19 23.06
C LYS A 82 26.70 -4.48 24.38
N ALA A 83 25.64 -3.93 24.98
CA ALA A 83 25.70 -3.48 26.36
C ALA A 83 25.99 -4.72 27.22
N ASN A 84 27.18 -4.71 27.83
CA ASN A 84 27.68 -5.74 28.74
C ASN A 84 26.78 -5.90 29.97
#